data_AF-A0A7D6CQ59-F1
#
_entry.id   AF-A0A7D6CQ59-F1
#
_cell.length_a   1.000
_cell.length_b   1.000
_cell.length_c   1.000
_cell.angle_alpha   90.00
_cell.angle_beta   90.00
_cell.angle_gamma   90.00
#
_symmetry.space_group_name_H-M   'P 1'
#
loop_
_entity.id
_entity.type
_entity.pdbx_description
1 polymer ?
#
loop_
_entity_poly.entity_id
_entity_poly.type
_entity_poly.pdbx_seq_one_letter_code
_entity_poly.pdbx_strand_id
1 'polypeptide(L)'
;MSTVTLIGSRLAEPGTEFVYEGEADACAGCPYRSQCLNLQPDTKYRVTSVRENAQTLECAVHDDGVRAVEVEPASTRANITSKGAFAGSKTSLPGPCPYVACPSHEYCEPDGVEFDEEYRIREIIGDPPHEVCHLDRPLELVELETDD
;
A
#
# COMPACT_ATOMS: atom_id res chain seq x y z
N MET A 1 7.88 13.48 0.48
CA MET A 1 9.15 13.61 1.24
C MET A 1 9.41 12.27 1.91
N SER A 2 10.66 11.81 1.99
CA SER A 2 10.95 10.55 2.69
C SER A 2 10.86 10.75 4.21
N THR A 3 10.32 9.75 4.90
CA THR A 3 10.15 9.70 6.35
C THR A 3 11.03 8.59 6.91
N VAL A 4 11.71 8.85 8.01
CA VAL A 4 12.44 7.79 8.74
C VAL A 4 11.49 7.10 9.69
N THR A 5 11.39 5.78 9.60
CA THR A 5 10.56 4.95 10.48
C THR A 5 11.30 3.67 10.89
N LEU A 6 10.70 2.89 11.79
CA LEU A 6 11.13 1.54 12.16
C LEU A 6 10.14 0.52 11.63
N ILE A 7 10.61 -0.43 10.81
CA ILE A 7 9.79 -1.54 10.28
C ILE A 7 10.38 -2.89 10.67
N GLY A 8 9.55 -3.93 10.69
CA GLY A 8 10.02 -5.30 10.92
C GLY A 8 11.19 -5.67 10.01
N SER A 9 12.23 -6.29 10.56
CA SER A 9 13.49 -6.55 9.85
C SER A 9 13.31 -7.32 8.53
N ARG A 10 12.26 -8.15 8.42
CA ARG A 10 11.93 -8.91 7.20
C ARG A 10 11.40 -8.06 6.04
N LEU A 11 10.89 -6.87 6.32
CA LEU A 11 10.41 -5.90 5.33
C LEU A 11 11.47 -4.83 5.01
N ALA A 12 12.60 -4.82 5.72
CA ALA A 12 13.63 -3.80 5.63
C ALA A 12 14.57 -4.01 4.42
N GLU A 13 13.98 -3.98 3.23
CA GLU A 13 14.69 -4.08 1.95
C GLU A 13 14.20 -2.97 0.98
N PRO A 14 15.10 -2.22 0.32
CA PRO A 14 14.70 -1.20 -0.64
C PRO A 14 13.81 -1.77 -1.76
N GLY A 15 12.75 -1.05 -2.09
CA GLY A 15 11.73 -1.47 -3.05
C GLY A 15 10.56 -2.26 -2.44
N THR A 16 10.69 -2.74 -1.20
CA THR A 16 9.57 -3.39 -0.49
C THR A 16 8.45 -2.39 -0.25
N GLU A 17 7.23 -2.77 -0.58
CA GLU A 17 6.01 -2.01 -0.27
C GLU A 17 5.23 -2.68 0.86
N PHE A 18 4.57 -1.86 1.67
CA PHE A 18 3.71 -2.33 2.75
C PHE A 18 2.60 -1.32 3.02
N VAL A 19 1.46 -1.78 3.54
CA VAL A 19 0.44 -0.92 4.15
C VAL A 19 0.77 -0.78 5.62
N TYR A 20 0.74 0.44 6.12
CA TYR A 20 0.97 0.69 7.54
C TYR A 20 -0.34 0.61 8.31
N GLU A 21 -0.46 -0.37 9.20
CA GLU A 21 -1.70 -0.71 9.94
C GLU A 21 -1.83 0.01 11.30
N GLY A 22 -0.82 0.80 11.71
CA GLY A 22 -0.85 1.48 13.00
C GLY A 22 -0.31 0.65 14.17
N GLU A 23 -0.92 0.86 15.34
CA GLU A 23 -0.45 0.32 16.62
C GLU A 23 -1.00 -1.09 16.91
N ALA A 24 -0.17 -1.95 17.51
CA ALA A 24 -0.60 -3.20 18.14
C ALA A 24 -0.51 -3.12 19.67
N ASP A 25 -1.29 -3.94 20.39
CA ASP A 25 -1.30 -3.97 21.86
C ASP A 25 0.09 -4.13 22.49
N ALA A 26 0.98 -4.91 21.85
CA ALA A 26 2.34 -5.15 22.31
C ALA A 26 3.27 -3.93 22.18
N CYS A 27 2.82 -2.84 21.54
CA CYS A 27 3.54 -1.57 21.51
C CYS A 27 3.44 -0.77 22.82
N ALA A 28 2.51 -1.15 23.72
CA ALA A 28 2.30 -0.46 24.98
C ALA A 28 3.60 -0.41 25.83
N GLY A 29 4.04 0.81 26.17
CA GLY A 29 5.26 1.03 26.96
C GLY A 29 6.57 0.89 26.18
N CYS A 30 6.54 0.67 24.86
CA CYS A 30 7.75 0.59 24.05
C CYS A 30 8.48 1.95 23.97
N PRO A 31 9.80 2.02 24.23
CA PRO A 31 10.56 3.28 24.20
C PRO A 31 10.73 3.86 22.78
N TYR A 32 10.54 3.04 21.74
CA TYR A 32 10.70 3.44 20.33
C TYR A 32 9.37 3.73 19.62
N ARG A 33 8.27 3.76 20.38
CA ARG A 33 6.91 3.87 19.86
C ARG A 33 6.72 5.07 18.93
N SER A 34 7.30 6.24 19.26
CA SER A 34 7.19 7.44 18.40
C SER A 34 7.88 7.29 17.04
N GLN A 35 8.86 6.41 16.91
CA GLN A 35 9.58 6.17 15.65
C GLN A 35 8.93 5.05 14.83
N CYS A 36 8.29 4.08 15.48
CA CYS A 36 7.48 3.07 14.79
C CYS A 36 6.13 3.63 14.33
N LEU A 37 5.52 4.52 15.13
CA LEU A 37 4.15 4.98 14.94
C LEU A 37 4.04 6.41 14.39
N ASN A 38 4.83 6.72 13.36
CA ASN A 38 4.92 8.04 12.75
C ASN A 38 4.42 8.10 11.30
N LEU A 39 3.76 7.04 10.82
CA LEU A 39 3.15 6.95 9.50
C LEU A 39 1.63 7.05 9.61
N GLN A 40 0.97 7.33 8.48
CA GLN A 40 -0.49 7.36 8.40
C GLN A 40 -1.03 5.94 8.23
N PRO A 41 -1.99 5.50 9.07
CA PRO A 41 -2.68 4.23 8.88
C PRO A 41 -3.29 4.10 7.48
N ASP A 42 -3.46 2.86 7.05
CA ASP A 42 -4.13 2.47 5.78
C ASP A 42 -3.45 3.05 4.53
N THR A 43 -2.24 3.60 4.68
CA THR A 43 -1.45 4.19 3.60
C THR A 43 -0.37 3.23 3.16
N LYS A 44 -0.22 3.07 1.83
CA LYS A 44 0.86 2.29 1.25
C LYS A 44 2.16 3.07 1.23
N TYR A 45 3.23 2.46 1.71
CA TYR A 45 4.59 3.02 1.72
C TYR A 45 5.56 2.09 0.99
N ARG A 46 6.60 2.68 0.40
CA ARG A 46 7.75 1.98 -0.18
C ARG A 46 9.02 2.30 0.60
N VAL A 47 9.81 1.27 0.90
CA VAL A 47 11.16 1.44 1.46
C VAL A 47 12.09 1.97 0.38
N THR A 48 12.68 3.15 0.60
CA THR A 48 13.65 3.74 -0.32
C THR A 48 15.09 3.40 0.06
N SER A 49 15.38 3.25 1.36
CA SER A 49 16.69 2.83 1.84
C SER A 49 16.66 2.27 3.26
N VAL A 50 17.67 1.47 3.61
CA VAL A 50 17.89 0.95 4.96
C VAL A 50 19.05 1.71 5.60
N ARG A 51 18.92 2.15 6.85
CA ARG A 51 20.00 2.82 7.57
C ARG A 51 21.10 1.83 7.91
N GLU A 52 22.26 1.94 7.25
CA GLU A 52 23.37 0.98 7.38
C GLU A 52 23.98 0.90 8.79
N ASN A 53 24.01 2.02 9.52
CA ASN A 53 24.62 2.11 10.85
C ASN A 53 23.61 2.03 12.01
N ALA A 54 22.36 1.64 11.73
CA ALA A 54 21.36 1.42 12.76
C ALA A 54 21.35 -0.05 13.17
N GLN A 55 21.48 -0.30 14.48
CA GLN A 55 21.30 -1.64 15.04
C GLN A 55 19.85 -2.10 14.87
N THR A 56 19.65 -3.41 14.71
CA THR A 56 18.32 -4.01 14.87
C THR A 56 17.86 -3.83 16.31
N LEU A 57 16.65 -3.32 16.51
CA LEU A 57 16.05 -3.14 17.83
C LEU A 57 15.07 -4.28 18.11
N GLU A 58 15.06 -4.79 19.34
CA GLU A 58 14.08 -5.80 19.75
C GLU A 58 12.67 -5.22 19.72
N CYS A 59 11.71 -6.04 19.29
CA CYS A 59 10.31 -5.67 19.18
C CYS A 59 9.43 -6.83 19.63
N ALA A 60 8.37 -6.54 20.38
CA ALA A 60 7.42 -7.56 20.84
C ALA A 60 6.42 -8.00 19.73
N VAL A 61 6.34 -7.25 18.63
CA VAL A 61 5.45 -7.53 17.49
C VAL A 61 6.19 -8.28 16.37
N HIS A 62 7.40 -7.82 16.04
CA HIS A 62 8.21 -8.38 14.96
C HIS A 62 9.27 -9.31 15.54
N ASP A 63 9.22 -10.59 15.14
CA ASP A 63 10.04 -11.66 15.69
C ASP A 63 11.55 -11.50 15.46
N ASP A 64 11.95 -10.92 14.32
CA ASP A 64 13.35 -10.57 14.03
C ASP A 64 13.70 -9.10 14.40
N GLY A 65 12.87 -8.46 15.23
CA GLY A 65 13.01 -7.06 15.61
C GLY A 65 12.68 -6.07 14.48
N VAL A 66 13.08 -4.82 14.67
CA VAL A 66 12.85 -3.71 13.71
C VAL A 66 14.14 -3.03 13.28
N ARG A 67 14.13 -2.47 12.06
CA ARG A 67 15.23 -1.73 11.43
C ARG A 67 14.79 -0.31 11.07
N ALA A 68 15.70 0.64 11.19
CA ALA A 68 15.48 1.99 10.70
C ALA A 68 15.60 2.05 9.18
N VAL A 69 14.57 2.60 8.53
CA VAL A 69 14.47 2.74 7.08
C VAL A 69 14.03 4.15 6.72
N GLU A 70 14.31 4.58 5.49
CA GLU A 70 13.58 5.68 4.86
C GLU A 70 12.47 5.10 4.00
N VAL A 71 11.28 5.70 4.11
CA VAL A 71 10.09 5.33 3.33
C VAL A 71 9.49 6.55 2.67
N GLU A 72 8.76 6.33 1.59
CA GLU A 72 7.89 7.33 0.97
C GLU A 72 6.52 6.72 0.68
N PRO A 73 5.45 7.52 0.65
CA PRO A 73 4.16 7.02 0.18
C PRO A 73 4.29 6.44 -1.24
N ALA A 74 3.58 5.34 -1.48
CA ALA A 74 3.54 4.66 -2.75
C ALA A 74 2.15 4.84 -3.38
N SER A 75 2.12 5.10 -4.68
CA SER A 75 0.88 5.06 -5.45
C SER A 75 0.31 3.64 -5.50
N THR A 76 -1.01 3.55 -5.58
CA THR A 76 -1.71 2.27 -5.69
C THR A 76 -2.21 2.06 -7.11
N ARG A 77 -1.91 0.88 -7.67
CA ARG A 77 -2.50 0.44 -8.94
C ARG A 77 -3.80 -0.28 -8.68
N ALA A 78 -4.83 0.08 -9.41
CA ALA A 78 -6.17 -0.48 -9.23
C ALA A 78 -6.89 -0.64 -10.56
N ASN A 79 -7.76 -1.65 -10.64
CA ASN A 79 -8.73 -1.79 -11.70
C ASN A 79 -10.00 -1.03 -11.32
N ILE A 80 -10.37 -0.07 -12.15
CA ILE A 80 -11.55 0.76 -11.97
C ILE A 80 -12.51 0.59 -13.15
N THR A 81 -13.74 1.10 -13.02
CA THR A 81 -14.70 1.02 -14.12
C THR A 81 -14.24 1.94 -15.26
N SER A 82 -14.01 1.41 -16.46
CA SER A 82 -13.45 2.20 -17.58
C SER A 82 -14.35 3.39 -18.00
N LYS A 83 -15.66 3.29 -17.74
CA LYS A 83 -16.63 4.31 -18.15
C LYS A 83 -16.37 5.63 -17.42
N GLY A 84 -15.82 6.59 -18.17
CA GLY A 84 -15.57 7.95 -17.67
C GLY A 84 -14.22 8.11 -16.97
N ALA A 85 -13.36 7.08 -17.02
CA ALA A 85 -12.01 7.15 -16.50
C ALA A 85 -11.11 8.02 -17.39
N PHE A 86 -10.40 8.96 -16.77
CA PHE A 86 -9.30 9.70 -17.39
C PHE A 86 -8.38 10.29 -16.32
N ALA A 87 -7.13 10.58 -16.66
CA ALA A 87 -6.19 11.21 -15.75
C ALA A 87 -6.75 12.54 -15.18
N GLY A 88 -6.78 12.63 -13.85
CA GLY A 88 -7.30 13.75 -13.08
C GLY A 88 -8.77 13.62 -12.66
N SER A 89 -9.52 12.64 -13.18
CA SER A 89 -10.90 12.33 -12.74
C SER A 89 -10.91 11.57 -11.41
N LYS A 90 -12.07 11.56 -10.74
CA LYS A 90 -12.29 10.74 -9.53
C LYS A 90 -12.97 9.42 -9.89
N THR A 91 -12.63 8.37 -9.16
CA THR A 91 -13.25 7.04 -9.27
C THR A 91 -13.26 6.36 -7.91
N SER A 92 -14.14 5.39 -7.74
CA SER A 92 -14.08 4.40 -6.66
C SER A 92 -13.79 3.01 -7.24
N LEU A 93 -13.44 2.07 -6.37
CA LEU A 93 -13.27 0.67 -6.74
C LEU A 93 -14.64 0.05 -7.11
N PRO A 94 -14.68 -0.90 -8.07
CA PRO A 94 -15.93 -1.48 -8.59
C PRO A 94 -16.61 -2.48 -7.63
N GLY A 95 -16.14 -2.58 -6.37
CA GLY A 95 -16.56 -3.55 -5.37
C GLY A 95 -15.71 -4.83 -5.35
N PRO A 96 -15.90 -5.69 -4.33
CA PRO A 96 -15.05 -6.85 -4.10
C PRO A 96 -15.09 -7.87 -5.25
N CYS A 97 -14.02 -8.66 -5.38
CA CYS A 97 -13.81 -9.66 -6.41
C CYS A 97 -13.40 -11.01 -5.77
N PRO A 98 -14.26 -12.05 -5.81
CA PRO A 98 -13.96 -13.32 -5.13
C PRO A 98 -12.96 -14.23 -5.86
N TYR A 99 -12.50 -13.83 -7.06
CA TYR A 99 -11.65 -14.67 -7.92
C TYR A 99 -10.16 -14.50 -7.61
N VAL A 100 -9.71 -15.04 -6.48
CA VAL A 100 -8.33 -14.90 -5.98
C VAL A 100 -7.23 -15.41 -6.93
N ALA A 101 -7.58 -16.32 -7.85
CA ALA A 101 -6.65 -16.85 -8.86
C ALA A 101 -6.60 -16.01 -10.15
N CYS A 102 -7.43 -14.97 -10.26
CA CYS A 102 -7.43 -14.07 -11.41
C CYS A 102 -6.12 -13.25 -11.43
N PRO A 103 -5.41 -13.13 -12.56
CA PRO A 103 -4.20 -12.30 -12.67
C PRO A 103 -4.41 -10.82 -12.33
N SER A 104 -5.66 -10.37 -12.31
CA SER A 104 -6.03 -9.01 -11.95
C SER A 104 -6.54 -8.85 -10.52
N HIS A 105 -6.59 -9.93 -9.73
CA HIS A 105 -7.18 -9.88 -8.39
C HIS A 105 -6.47 -8.85 -7.50
N GLU A 106 -5.13 -8.79 -7.54
CA GLU A 106 -4.33 -7.80 -6.79
C GLU A 106 -4.63 -6.33 -7.16
N TYR A 107 -5.26 -6.07 -8.31
CA TYR A 107 -5.68 -4.73 -8.72
C TYR A 107 -7.18 -4.51 -8.51
N CYS A 108 -7.97 -5.57 -8.42
CA CYS A 108 -9.41 -5.49 -8.10
C CYS A 108 -9.65 -5.41 -6.59
N GLU A 109 -8.74 -5.96 -5.79
CA GLU A 109 -8.66 -5.90 -4.33
C GLU A 109 -7.26 -5.36 -3.93
N PRO A 110 -6.92 -4.11 -4.32
CA PRO A 110 -5.60 -3.56 -4.09
C PRO A 110 -5.41 -3.11 -2.64
N ASP A 111 -4.22 -3.37 -2.10
CA ASP A 111 -3.84 -2.95 -0.75
C ASP A 111 -3.71 -1.41 -0.64
N GLY A 112 -4.17 -0.86 0.49
CA GLY A 112 -3.97 0.57 0.83
C GLY A 112 -4.95 1.53 0.15
N VAL A 113 -6.09 1.02 -0.32
CA VAL A 113 -7.25 1.80 -0.79
C VAL A 113 -8.54 1.06 -0.45
N GLU A 114 -9.59 1.81 -0.13
CA GLU A 114 -10.88 1.29 0.32
C GLU A 114 -11.95 1.35 -0.77
N PHE A 115 -12.96 0.48 -0.67
CA PHE A 115 -14.01 0.38 -1.70
C PHE A 115 -15.03 1.52 -1.66
N ASP A 116 -15.24 2.14 -0.49
CA ASP A 116 -16.22 3.20 -0.26
C ASP A 116 -15.63 4.61 -0.34
N GLU A 117 -14.37 4.74 -0.74
CA GLU A 117 -13.69 6.01 -0.95
C GLU A 117 -13.54 6.37 -2.44
N GLU A 118 -13.39 7.68 -2.71
CA GLU A 118 -13.10 8.20 -4.03
C GLU A 118 -11.63 8.63 -4.13
N TYR A 119 -10.93 8.11 -5.14
CA TYR A 119 -9.54 8.42 -5.43
C TYR A 119 -9.43 9.19 -6.73
N ARG A 120 -8.38 10.00 -6.83
CA ARG A 120 -8.05 10.66 -8.10
C ARG A 120 -7.18 9.76 -8.96
N ILE A 121 -7.55 9.62 -10.22
CA ILE A 121 -6.75 8.89 -11.20
C ILE A 121 -5.54 9.74 -11.55
N ARG A 122 -4.34 9.24 -11.27
CA ARG A 122 -3.08 9.87 -11.69
C ARG A 122 -2.80 9.61 -13.16
N GLU A 123 -2.86 8.34 -13.54
CA GLU A 123 -2.51 7.88 -14.88
C GLU A 123 -3.35 6.65 -15.27
N ILE A 124 -3.66 6.55 -16.57
CA ILE A 124 -4.20 5.34 -17.18
C ILE A 124 -3.04 4.44 -17.59
N ILE A 125 -2.98 3.24 -17.02
CA ILE A 125 -1.93 2.26 -17.33
C ILE A 125 -2.31 1.42 -18.55
N GLY A 126 -3.60 1.07 -18.70
CA GLY A 126 -4.14 0.33 -19.84
C GLY A 126 -5.09 -0.78 -19.44
N ASP A 127 -5.06 -1.89 -20.17
CA ASP A 127 -5.96 -3.02 -19.92
C ASP A 127 -5.56 -3.82 -18.65
N PRO A 128 -6.55 -4.35 -17.90
CA PRO A 128 -6.29 -5.28 -16.81
C PRO A 128 -5.52 -6.54 -17.28
N PRO A 129 -4.66 -7.15 -16.45
CA PRO A 129 -3.90 -8.34 -16.85
C PRO A 129 -4.70 -9.62 -17.15
N HIS A 130 -6.00 -9.66 -16.85
CA HIS A 130 -6.85 -10.81 -17.17
C HIS A 130 -7.37 -10.74 -18.61
N GLU A 131 -7.54 -11.89 -19.25
CA GLU A 131 -8.19 -11.94 -20.57
C GLU A 131 -9.72 -11.80 -20.48
N VAL A 132 -10.32 -12.34 -19.41
CA VAL A 132 -11.77 -12.32 -19.17
C VAL A 132 -12.07 -12.00 -17.71
N CYS A 133 -12.96 -11.03 -17.47
CA CYS A 133 -13.50 -10.76 -16.16
C CYS A 133 -14.67 -11.71 -15.85
N HIS A 134 -14.54 -12.59 -14.86
CA HIS A 134 -15.62 -13.51 -14.46
C HIS A 134 -16.80 -12.84 -13.73
N LEU A 135 -16.75 -11.52 -13.55
CA LEU A 135 -17.86 -10.70 -13.07
C LEU A 135 -18.44 -9.80 -14.18
N ASP A 136 -17.98 -9.97 -15.42
CA ASP A 136 -18.39 -9.18 -16.59
C ASP A 136 -18.24 -7.66 -16.41
N ARG A 137 -17.26 -7.23 -15.60
CA ARG A 137 -16.99 -5.81 -15.34
C ARG A 137 -16.13 -5.22 -16.47
N PRO A 138 -16.49 -4.06 -17.03
CA PRO A 138 -15.62 -3.31 -17.94
C PRO A 138 -14.59 -2.54 -17.10
N LEU A 139 -13.35 -3.04 -17.09
CA LEU A 139 -12.28 -2.56 -16.21
C LEU A 139 -11.12 -1.95 -17.00
N GLU A 140 -10.43 -1.00 -16.38
CA GLU A 140 -9.18 -0.41 -16.86
C GLU A 140 -8.21 -0.29 -15.67
N LEU A 141 -6.94 -0.60 -15.91
CA LEU A 141 -5.89 -0.50 -14.92
C LEU A 141 -5.37 0.93 -14.85
N VAL A 142 -5.36 1.49 -13.65
CA VAL A 142 -4.94 2.87 -13.39
C VAL A 142 -3.95 2.95 -12.24
N GLU A 143 -3.25 4.08 -12.14
CA GLU A 143 -2.54 4.50 -10.94
C GLU A 143 -3.37 5.56 -10.20
N LEU A 144 -3.61 5.36 -8.90
CA LEU A 144 -4.37 6.26 -8.04
C LEU A 144 -3.44 7.15 -7.22
N GLU A 145 -3.85 8.40 -7.02
CA GLU A 145 -3.27 9.28 -6.00
C GLU A 145 -3.84 8.87 -4.64
N THR A 146 -2.97 8.49 -3.71
CA THR A 146 -3.30 8.05 -2.34
C THR A 146 -2.78 9.02 -1.27
N ASP A 147 -2.10 10.09 -1.70
CA ASP A 147 -1.66 11.20 -0.86
C ASP A 147 -2.67 12.37 -0.98
N ASP A 148 -3.14 12.90 0.15
CA ASP A 148 -3.77 14.24 0.24
C ASP A 148 -2.72 15.34 0.51
#